data_AF-A0A0C2GQE0-F1
#
_entry.id   AF-A0A0C2GQE0-F1
#
_cell.length_a   1.000
_cell.length_b   1.000
_cell.length_c   1.000
_cell.angle_alpha   90.00
_cell.angle_beta   90.00
_cell.angle_gamma   90.00
#
_symmetry.space_group_name_H-M   'P 1'
#
loop_
_entity.id
_entity.type
_entity.pdbx_description
1 polymer ?
#
loop_
_entity_poly.entity_id
_entity_poly.type
_entity_poly.pdbx_seq_one_letter_code
_entity_poly.pdbx_strand_id
1 'polypeptide(L)'
;MVWQWRFFIVSAKQKIEFMNKTNVEPADYPSWNRDMLIAEIKELVQSVYSGNHLEEILKEIIGYYIDRGEQKEFEFYINRYTEENDVFFVVPTVVGILARRDAGWKIYAYSLDHYNDATWSKDVPKKLRG
;
A
#
# COMPACT_ATOMS: atom_id res chain seq x y z
N MET A 1 -3.40 -7.38 -27.64
CA MET A 1 -3.20 -8.27 -26.47
C MET A 1 -3.66 -7.47 -25.27
N VAL A 2 -4.89 -7.70 -24.79
CA VAL A 2 -5.51 -6.90 -23.72
C VAL A 2 -5.26 -7.62 -22.41
N TRP A 3 -4.43 -7.05 -21.55
CA TRP A 3 -4.21 -7.54 -20.20
C TRP A 3 -5.45 -7.22 -19.36
N GLN A 4 -6.20 -8.25 -18.99
CA GLN A 4 -7.39 -8.14 -18.16
C GLN A 4 -6.93 -8.13 -16.69
N TRP A 5 -6.77 -6.93 -16.12
CA TRP A 5 -6.45 -6.75 -14.71
C TRP A 5 -7.73 -6.98 -13.88
N ARG A 6 -7.75 -8.03 -13.07
CA ARG A 6 -8.80 -8.24 -12.07
C ARG A 6 -8.40 -7.45 -10.82
N PHE A 7 -9.07 -6.32 -10.58
CA PHE A 7 -8.93 -5.58 -9.34
C PHE A 7 -9.93 -6.13 -8.32
N PHE A 8 -9.43 -6.62 -7.17
CA PHE A 8 -10.29 -6.93 -6.03
C PHE A 8 -10.70 -5.63 -5.36
N ILE A 9 -12.01 -5.39 -5.28
CA ILE A 9 -12.59 -4.17 -4.69
C ILE A 9 -12.71 -4.39 -3.18
N VAL A 10 -11.91 -3.66 -2.41
CA VAL A 10 -12.09 -3.55 -0.96
C VAL A 10 -12.94 -2.32 -0.67
N SER A 11 -14.19 -2.54 -0.26
CA SER A 11 -15.12 -1.48 0.16
C SER A 11 -14.95 -1.22 1.66
N ALA A 12 -14.08 -0.29 2.05
CA ALA A 12 -13.97 0.16 3.44
C ALA A 12 -15.21 0.99 3.83
N LYS A 13 -16.13 0.40 4.60
CA LYS A 13 -17.29 1.08 5.21
C LYS A 13 -17.08 1.49 6.67
N GLN A 14 -15.86 1.36 7.21
CA GLN A 14 -15.61 1.48 8.65
C GLN A 14 -14.70 2.67 8.98
N LYS A 15 -15.02 3.33 10.09
CA LYS A 15 -14.38 4.53 10.65
C LYS A 15 -12.86 4.34 10.74
N ILE A 16 -12.09 5.22 10.08
CA ILE A 16 -10.63 5.11 9.96
C ILE A 16 -9.96 5.58 11.26
N GLU A 17 -9.93 4.72 12.28
CA GLU A 17 -9.03 4.86 13.46
C GLU A 17 -7.65 4.23 13.20
N PHE A 18 -7.46 3.59 12.04
CA PHE A 18 -6.27 2.81 11.65
C PHE A 18 -5.00 3.66 11.45
N MET A 19 -5.11 4.87 10.87
CA MET A 19 -3.94 5.64 10.42
C MET A 19 -2.97 6.12 11.51
N ASN A 20 -3.40 6.17 12.78
CA ASN A 20 -2.49 6.56 13.87
C ASN A 20 -1.56 5.42 14.33
N LYS A 21 -1.75 4.19 13.82
CA LYS A 21 -0.97 2.99 14.21
C LYS A 21 -0.04 2.46 13.10
N THR A 22 -0.02 3.09 11.93
CA THR A 22 0.71 2.58 10.75
C THR A 22 2.12 3.15 10.62
N ASN A 23 2.63 3.85 11.63
CA ASN A 23 4.01 4.35 11.61
C ASN A 23 4.93 3.34 12.28
N VAL A 24 5.94 2.89 11.55
CA VAL A 24 7.05 2.13 12.11
C VAL A 24 8.09 3.10 12.63
N GLU A 25 8.49 2.94 13.88
CA GLU A 25 9.56 3.75 14.47
C GLU A 25 10.90 3.44 13.79
N PRO A 26 11.75 4.45 13.49
CA PRO A 26 13.04 4.21 12.84
C PRO A 26 13.96 3.23 13.58
N ALA A 27 13.83 3.15 14.91
CA ALA A 27 14.55 2.21 15.74
C ALA A 27 14.22 0.75 15.42
N ASP A 28 13.00 0.48 14.93
CA ASP A 28 12.51 -0.87 14.65
C ASP A 28 12.79 -1.29 13.21
N TYR A 29 13.19 -0.38 12.31
CA TYR A 29 13.47 -0.69 10.90
C TYR A 29 14.37 -1.91 10.71
N PRO A 30 15.50 -2.08 11.43
CA PRO A 30 16.39 -3.22 11.21
C PRO A 30 15.76 -4.59 11.52
N SER A 31 14.68 -4.63 12.30
CA SER A 31 13.96 -5.88 12.60
C SER A 31 13.01 -6.31 11.48
N TRP A 32 12.64 -5.38 10.59
CA TRP A 32 11.68 -5.65 9.53
C TRP A 32 12.19 -6.66 8.52
N ASN A 33 11.34 -7.64 8.25
CA ASN A 33 11.62 -8.76 7.38
C ASN A 33 10.36 -9.22 6.65
N ARG A 34 10.51 -10.24 5.80
CA ARG A 34 9.41 -10.80 4.99
C ARG A 34 8.19 -11.17 5.82
N ASP A 35 8.40 -11.87 6.93
CA ASP A 35 7.32 -12.48 7.68
C ASP A 35 6.54 -11.42 8.45
N MET A 36 7.21 -10.37 8.93
CA MET A 36 6.56 -9.19 9.51
C MET A 36 5.67 -8.48 8.50
N LEU A 37 6.18 -8.17 7.29
CA LEU A 37 5.38 -7.53 6.26
C LEU A 37 4.17 -8.40 5.85
N ILE A 38 4.35 -9.71 5.76
CA ILE A 38 3.23 -10.64 5.50
C ILE A 38 2.19 -10.61 6.61
N ALA A 39 2.61 -10.52 7.88
CA ALA A 39 1.70 -10.46 9.01
C ALA A 39 0.86 -9.17 8.97
N GLU A 40 1.49 -8.02 8.72
CA GLU A 40 0.83 -6.73 8.56
C GLU A 40 -0.19 -6.75 7.41
N ILE A 41 0.22 -7.20 6.22
CA ILE A 41 -0.69 -7.33 5.06
C ILE A 41 -1.88 -8.24 5.39
N LYS A 42 -1.65 -9.34 6.11
CA LYS A 42 -2.71 -10.27 6.51
C LYS A 42 -3.71 -9.61 7.46
N GLU A 43 -3.22 -8.98 8.52
CA GLU A 43 -4.07 -8.28 9.49
C GLU A 43 -4.87 -7.18 8.80
N LEU A 44 -4.20 -6.43 7.91
CA LEU A 44 -4.82 -5.37 7.16
C LEU A 44 -5.96 -5.88 6.27
N VAL A 45 -5.68 -6.82 5.37
CA VAL A 45 -6.68 -7.32 4.42
C VAL A 45 -7.84 -7.97 5.18
N GLN A 46 -7.58 -8.69 6.27
CA GLN A 46 -8.62 -9.26 7.12
C GLN A 46 -9.52 -8.20 7.77
N SER A 47 -8.98 -7.02 8.09
CA SER A 47 -9.76 -5.93 8.69
C SER A 47 -10.79 -5.33 7.73
N VAL A 48 -10.59 -5.48 6.42
CA VAL A 48 -11.41 -4.82 5.37
C VAL A 48 -12.08 -5.77 4.40
N TYR A 49 -11.72 -7.05 4.42
CA TYR A 49 -12.26 -8.09 3.54
C TYR A 49 -12.79 -9.27 4.35
N SER A 50 -14.09 -9.54 4.24
CA SER A 50 -14.79 -10.63 4.92
C SER A 50 -15.34 -11.69 3.95
N GLY A 51 -14.83 -11.76 2.72
CA GLY A 51 -15.30 -12.68 1.69
C GLY A 51 -14.57 -14.03 1.68
N ASN A 52 -15.02 -14.94 0.81
CA ASN A 52 -14.53 -16.32 0.78
C ASN A 52 -13.21 -16.52 0.00
N HIS A 53 -12.69 -15.48 -0.65
CA HIS A 53 -11.47 -15.54 -1.48
C HIS A 53 -10.25 -14.95 -0.77
N LEU A 54 -10.26 -14.86 0.57
CA LEU A 54 -9.22 -14.17 1.33
C LEU A 54 -7.82 -14.74 1.05
N GLU A 55 -7.69 -16.06 1.01
CA GLU A 55 -6.40 -16.72 0.76
C GLU A 55 -5.85 -16.45 -0.65
N GLU A 56 -6.73 -16.42 -1.66
CA GLU A 56 -6.38 -16.12 -3.05
C GLU A 56 -5.89 -14.67 -3.18
N ILE A 57 -6.63 -13.73 -2.58
CA ILE A 57 -6.28 -12.31 -2.55
C ILE A 57 -4.94 -12.09 -1.85
N LEU A 58 -4.75 -12.68 -0.66
CA LEU A 58 -3.49 -12.57 0.07
C LEU A 58 -2.32 -13.12 -0.73
N LYS A 59 -2.49 -14.24 -1.42
CA LYS A 59 -1.46 -14.81 -2.28
C LYS A 59 -1.08 -13.86 -3.43
N GLU A 60 -2.06 -13.22 -4.06
CA GLU A 60 -1.80 -12.24 -5.12
C GLU A 60 -1.09 -10.99 -4.59
N ILE A 61 -1.54 -10.43 -3.46
CA ILE A 61 -0.92 -9.25 -2.83
C ILE A 61 0.53 -9.56 -2.44
N ILE A 62 0.76 -10.69 -1.75
CA ILE A 62 2.11 -11.13 -1.36
C ILE A 62 2.99 -11.35 -2.60
N GLY A 63 2.45 -11.99 -3.64
CA GLY A 63 3.16 -12.20 -4.90
C GLY A 63 3.57 -10.89 -5.57
N TYR A 64 2.69 -9.88 -5.55
CA TYR A 64 2.93 -8.59 -6.19
C TYR A 64 3.91 -7.71 -5.39
N TYR A 65 3.70 -7.54 -4.08
CA TYR A 65 4.46 -6.60 -3.26
C TYR A 65 5.73 -7.20 -2.65
N ILE A 66 5.80 -8.51 -2.40
CA ILE A 66 6.87 -9.11 -1.58
C ILE A 66 7.82 -9.98 -2.40
N ASP A 67 7.29 -10.76 -3.35
CA ASP A 67 8.06 -11.80 -4.03
C ASP A 67 8.60 -11.37 -5.41
N ARG A 68 9.15 -10.15 -5.51
CA ARG A 68 9.65 -9.54 -6.77
C ARG A 68 11.08 -9.86 -7.21
N GLY A 69 11.76 -10.82 -6.56
CA GLY A 69 13.12 -11.22 -6.94
C GLY A 69 14.23 -10.17 -6.67
N GLU A 70 13.92 -9.11 -5.91
CA GLU A 70 14.84 -8.04 -5.53
C GLU A 70 15.71 -8.41 -4.31
N GLN A 71 16.75 -7.61 -4.01
CA GLN A 71 17.55 -7.76 -2.80
C GLN A 71 16.71 -7.35 -1.57
N LYS A 72 16.52 -8.30 -0.66
CA LYS A 72 15.56 -8.23 0.45
C LYS A 72 16.21 -7.75 1.76
N GLU A 73 16.74 -6.53 1.76
CA GLU A 73 17.17 -5.85 3.00
C GLU A 73 15.97 -5.26 3.76
N PHE A 74 16.16 -4.82 5.00
CA PHE A 74 15.05 -4.28 5.81
C PHE A 74 14.41 -3.04 5.16
N GLU A 75 15.17 -2.19 4.45
CA GLU A 75 14.62 -1.03 3.75
C GLU A 75 13.64 -1.43 2.65
N PHE A 76 13.85 -2.58 2.01
CA PHE A 76 12.91 -3.10 1.02
C PHE A 76 11.55 -3.34 1.67
N TYR A 77 11.51 -4.02 2.81
CA TYR A 77 10.25 -4.35 3.49
C TYR A 77 9.53 -3.13 4.05
N ILE A 78 10.26 -2.16 4.60
CA ILE A 78 9.68 -0.89 5.04
C ILE A 78 9.09 -0.12 3.86
N ASN A 79 9.82 0.00 2.74
CA ASN A 79 9.29 0.66 1.55
C ASN A 79 8.03 -0.05 1.02
N ARG A 80 8.00 -1.38 0.99
CA ARG A 80 6.80 -2.12 0.56
C ARG A 80 5.61 -1.91 1.49
N TYR A 81 5.83 -1.84 2.80
CA TYR A 81 4.77 -1.48 3.75
C TYR A 81 4.19 -0.09 3.47
N THR A 82 5.03 0.88 3.08
CA THR A 82 4.51 2.19 2.68
C THR A 82 3.76 2.16 1.35
N GLU A 83 4.18 1.36 0.37
CA GLU A 83 3.48 1.18 -0.90
C GLU A 83 2.13 0.47 -0.76
N GLU A 84 1.92 -0.34 0.29
CA GLU A 84 0.62 -0.96 0.59
C GLU A 84 -0.51 0.08 0.74
N ASN A 85 -0.19 1.34 1.06
CA ASN A 85 -1.15 2.46 1.04
C ASN A 85 -1.85 2.63 -0.32
N ASP A 86 -1.29 2.11 -1.41
CA ASP A 86 -1.94 2.05 -2.72
C ASP A 86 -3.33 1.39 -2.65
N VAL A 87 -3.49 0.38 -1.78
CA VAL A 87 -4.76 -0.33 -1.59
C VAL A 87 -5.86 0.59 -1.04
N PHE A 88 -5.52 1.59 -0.22
CA PHE A 88 -6.49 2.48 0.42
C PHE A 88 -6.70 3.81 -0.25
N PHE A 89 -5.64 4.38 -0.81
CA PHE A 89 -5.68 5.75 -1.31
C PHE A 89 -5.62 5.76 -2.82
N VAL A 90 -4.58 5.20 -3.42
CA VAL A 90 -4.32 5.34 -4.85
C VAL A 90 -5.35 4.58 -5.68
N VAL A 91 -5.51 3.27 -5.43
CA VAL A 91 -6.43 2.43 -6.22
C VAL A 91 -7.88 2.89 -6.09
N PRO A 92 -8.45 3.11 -4.89
CA PRO A 92 -9.83 3.58 -4.78
C PRO A 92 -10.04 4.98 -5.39
N THR A 93 -9.05 5.86 -5.29
CA THR A 93 -9.12 7.19 -5.92
C THR A 93 -9.14 7.09 -7.44
N VAL A 94 -8.25 6.28 -8.03
CA VAL A 94 -8.21 6.05 -9.48
C VAL A 94 -9.52 5.44 -9.97
N VAL A 95 -10.05 4.42 -9.28
CA VAL A 95 -11.35 3.82 -9.61
C VAL A 95 -12.46 4.87 -9.56
N GLY A 96 -12.49 5.71 -8.51
CA GLY A 96 -13.46 6.78 -8.36
C GLY A 96 -13.35 7.87 -9.43
N ILE A 97 -12.13 8.19 -9.89
CA ILE A 97 -11.87 9.11 -11.00
C ILE A 97 -12.42 8.53 -12.31
N LEU A 98 -12.09 7.27 -12.60
CA LEU A 98 -12.53 6.59 -13.82
C LEU A 98 -14.06 6.51 -13.89
N ALA A 99 -14.73 6.12 -12.80
CA ALA A 99 -16.19 6.05 -12.75
C ALA A 99 -16.86 7.41 -13.01
N ARG A 100 -16.32 8.51 -12.47
CA ARG A 100 -16.87 9.86 -12.71
C ARG A 100 -16.63 10.34 -14.13
N ARG A 101 -15.45 10.07 -14.68
CA ARG A 101 -15.14 10.38 -16.09
C ARG A 101 -16.11 9.66 -17.01
N ASP A 102 -16.37 8.37 -16.76
CA ASP A 102 -17.28 7.57 -17.57
C ASP A 102 -18.75 8.03 -17.44
N ALA A 103 -19.11 8.65 -16.31
CA ALA A 103 -20.38 9.35 -16.12
C ALA A 103 -20.45 10.75 -16.78
N GLY A 104 -19.45 11.15 -17.56
CA GLY A 104 -19.42 12.41 -18.30
C GLY A 104 -18.92 13.62 -17.51
N TRP A 105 -18.33 13.43 -16.33
CA TRP A 105 -17.82 14.54 -15.52
C TRP A 105 -16.50 15.06 -16.07
N LYS A 106 -16.30 16.38 -16.03
CA LYS A 106 -15.00 16.99 -16.31
C LYS A 106 -14.11 16.85 -15.08
N ILE A 107 -13.10 15.97 -15.17
CA ILE A 107 -12.19 15.66 -14.07
C ILE A 107 -10.80 16.24 -14.33
N TYR A 108 -10.19 16.76 -13.27
CA TYR A 108 -8.79 17.14 -13.20
C TYR A 108 -8.15 16.37 -12.05
N ALA A 109 -7.04 15.69 -12.32
CA ALA A 109 -6.29 14.94 -11.33
C ALA A 109 -4.83 15.40 -11.38
N TYR A 110 -4.16 15.37 -10.24
CA TYR A 110 -2.73 15.64 -10.11
C TYR A 110 -2.11 14.59 -9.21
N SER A 111 -0.84 14.31 -9.43
CA SER A 111 0.02 13.59 -8.49
C SER A 111 0.96 14.62 -7.86
N LEU A 112 1.10 14.58 -6.54
CA LEU A 112 2.05 15.43 -5.83
C LEU A 112 3.24 14.59 -5.42
N ASP A 113 4.39 14.87 -6.03
CA ASP A 113 5.66 14.21 -5.75
C ASP A 113 6.71 15.29 -5.42
N HIS A 114 6.61 15.83 -4.20
CA HIS A 114 7.53 16.86 -3.72
C HIS A 114 8.39 16.31 -2.58
N TYR A 115 9.68 16.16 -2.86
CA TYR A 115 10.70 15.80 -1.89
C TYR A 115 11.26 17.02 -1.17
N ASN A 116 11.32 16.97 0.17
CA ASN A 116 12.02 17.97 0.98
C ASN A 116 12.87 17.27 2.05
N ASP A 117 14.20 17.32 1.90
CA ASP A 117 15.15 16.72 2.85
C ASP A 117 14.98 17.27 4.28
N ALA A 118 14.51 18.51 4.43
CA ALA A 118 14.37 19.17 5.72
C ALA A 118 13.21 18.63 6.58
N THR A 119 12.28 17.88 6.00
CA THR A 119 11.15 17.30 6.75
C THR A 119 11.47 15.95 7.38
N TRP A 120 12.60 15.33 7.03
CA TRP A 120 12.97 13.99 7.49
C TRP A 120 13.88 14.05 8.72
N SER A 121 13.63 13.17 9.70
CA SER A 121 14.57 12.93 10.79
C SER A 121 15.89 12.40 10.23
N LYS A 122 17.01 12.77 10.87
CA LYS A 122 18.34 12.28 10.51
C LYS A 122 18.46 10.76 10.66
N ASP A 123 17.64 10.17 11.53
CA ASP A 123 17.65 8.75 11.86
C ASP A 123 16.97 7.88 10.78
N VAL A 124 16.16 8.47 9.89
CA VAL A 124 15.55 7.74 8.77
C VAL A 124 16.61 7.54 7.67
N PRO A 125 16.90 6.32 7.20
CA PRO A 125 17.81 6.09 6.07
C PRO A 125 17.39 6.85 4.82
N LYS A 126 18.34 7.42 4.06
CA LYS A 126 18.04 8.15 2.82
C LYS A 126 17.20 7.36 1.81
N LYS A 127 17.37 6.04 1.75
CA LYS A 127 16.61 5.15 0.86
C LYS A 127 15.12 5.00 1.21
N LEU A 128 14.74 5.44 2.41
CA LEU A 128 13.36 5.41 2.92
C LEU A 128 12.71 6.81 2.94
N ARG A 129 13.47 7.84 2.55
CA ARG A 129 12.98 9.21 2.43
C ARG A 129 12.53 9.40 0.99
N GLY A 130 11.22 9.31 0.74
CA GLY A 130 10.53 9.66 -0.52
C GLY A 130 11.35 9.50 -1.79
#